data_AF-F7Y7N4-F1
#
_entry.id   AF-F7Y7N4-F1
#
_cell.length_a   1.000
_cell.length_b   1.000
_cell.length_c   1.000
_cell.angle_alpha   90.00
_cell.angle_beta   90.00
_cell.angle_gamma   90.00
#
_symmetry.space_group_name_H-M   'P 1'
#
loop_
_entity.id
_entity.type
_entity.pdbx_description
1 polymer ?
#
loop_
_entity_poly.entity_id
_entity_poly.type
_entity_poly.pdbx_seq_one_letter_code
_entity_poly.pdbx_strand_id
1 'polypeptide(L)'
;MAYVAEFDPLCYPGTTVLINLLDIRDQTELDEVELAPFLTRADEPLPAGELDYPHYRSLHRHLFQDVYAWAGQPRTIRIGKGGSWFCYPEHIATEMARVFGELGNPDRLADLDSVGFSGHAAHIVAEINAVHPFRRQRPNPTHLPRDARRARGPDIQCRHP
;
A
#
# COMPACT_ATOMS: atom_id res chain seq x y z
N MET A 1 -7.49 8.96 -9.24
CA MET A 1 -6.28 9.65 -9.76
C MET A 1 -5.18 8.63 -9.84
N ALA A 2 -4.59 8.46 -11.02
CA ALA A 2 -3.47 7.54 -11.25
C ALA A 2 -2.21 8.02 -10.54
N TYR A 3 -1.28 7.09 -10.29
CA TYR A 3 0.06 7.45 -9.84
C TYR A 3 0.83 8.11 -10.98
N VAL A 4 1.71 9.05 -10.62
CA VAL A 4 2.71 9.64 -11.52
C VAL A 4 4.08 9.09 -11.16
N ALA A 5 4.83 8.68 -12.18
CA ALA A 5 6.20 8.22 -12.12
C ALA A 5 6.93 8.72 -13.38
N GLU A 6 8.22 9.00 -13.29
CA GLU A 6 9.04 9.37 -14.46
C GLU A 6 9.26 8.16 -15.39
N PHE A 7 9.48 6.99 -14.80
CA PHE A 7 9.58 5.71 -15.48
C PHE A 7 9.05 4.60 -14.57
N ASP A 8 8.26 3.68 -15.13
CA ASP A 8 7.66 2.56 -14.38
C ASP A 8 7.93 1.21 -15.07
N PRO A 9 8.94 0.45 -14.62
CA PRO A 9 9.27 -0.85 -15.19
C PRO A 9 8.22 -1.92 -14.86
N LEU A 10 7.26 -1.62 -13.98
CA LEU A 10 6.17 -2.52 -13.64
C LEU A 10 4.95 -2.33 -14.55
N CYS A 11 5.02 -1.47 -15.57
CA CYS A 11 3.98 -1.32 -16.60
C CYS A 11 4.39 -1.98 -17.91
N TYR A 12 3.42 -2.48 -18.70
CA TYR A 12 3.72 -2.91 -20.06
C TYR A 12 4.23 -1.73 -20.92
N PRO A 13 5.20 -1.94 -21.82
CA PRO A 13 5.75 -0.87 -22.65
C PRO A 13 4.67 -0.09 -23.40
N GLY A 14 4.71 1.25 -23.29
CA GLY A 14 3.74 2.14 -23.94
C GLY A 14 2.38 2.22 -23.26
N THR A 15 2.20 1.61 -22.08
CA THR A 15 0.93 1.61 -21.34
C THR A 15 1.11 2.08 -19.89
N THR A 16 -0.01 2.32 -19.19
CA THR A 16 -0.04 2.51 -17.73
C THR A 16 -0.49 1.25 -16.99
N VAL A 17 -0.67 0.14 -17.70
CA VAL A 17 -1.21 -1.10 -17.16
C VAL A 17 -0.08 -1.91 -16.53
N LEU A 18 -0.28 -2.31 -15.28
CA LEU A 18 0.71 -3.06 -14.52
C LEU A 18 0.89 -4.47 -15.09
N ILE A 19 2.15 -4.90 -15.19
CA ILE A 19 2.54 -6.28 -15.50
C ILE A 19 1.97 -7.18 -14.42
N ASN A 20 1.18 -8.15 -14.84
CA ASN A 20 0.42 -9.06 -13.99
C ASN A 20 0.56 -10.50 -14.50
N LEU A 21 0.27 -11.47 -13.64
CA LEU A 21 0.40 -12.91 -13.92
C LEU A 21 -0.60 -13.43 -14.95
N LEU A 22 -1.62 -12.64 -15.28
CA LEU A 22 -2.74 -13.01 -16.16
C LEU A 22 -2.55 -12.48 -17.60
N ASP A 23 -1.45 -11.77 -17.87
CA ASP A 23 -1.15 -11.07 -19.14
C ASP A 23 -2.28 -10.11 -19.61
N ILE A 24 -3.04 -9.55 -18.66
CA ILE A 24 -4.10 -8.57 -18.96
C ILE A 24 -3.46 -7.22 -19.27
N ARG A 25 -3.80 -6.61 -20.41
CA ARG A 25 -3.23 -5.34 -20.89
C ARG A 25 -4.24 -4.21 -21.04
N ASP A 26 -5.51 -4.46 -20.75
CA ASP A 26 -6.52 -3.42 -20.61
C ASP A 26 -6.67 -3.01 -19.13
N GLN A 27 -6.72 -1.71 -18.87
CA GLN A 27 -6.79 -1.21 -17.49
C GLN A 27 -8.13 -1.52 -16.82
N THR A 28 -9.23 -1.50 -17.57
CA THR A 28 -10.57 -1.73 -17.03
C THR A 28 -10.72 -3.20 -16.66
N GLU A 29 -10.28 -4.09 -17.55
CA GLU A 29 -10.26 -5.53 -17.32
C GLU A 29 -9.37 -5.89 -16.13
N LEU A 30 -8.17 -5.30 -16.03
CA LEU A 30 -7.27 -5.55 -14.89
C LEU A 30 -7.92 -5.10 -13.57
N ASP A 31 -8.57 -3.94 -13.56
CA ASP A 31 -9.23 -3.40 -12.36
C ASP A 31 -10.42 -4.28 -11.91
N GLU A 32 -11.15 -4.89 -12.84
CA GLU A 32 -12.23 -5.84 -12.56
C GLU A 32 -11.70 -7.15 -11.99
N VAL A 33 -10.66 -7.70 -12.61
CA VAL A 33 -10.09 -9.00 -12.24
C VAL A 33 -9.25 -8.92 -10.96
N GLU A 34 -8.64 -7.77 -10.64
CA GLU A 34 -7.84 -7.59 -9.42
C GLU A 34 -8.69 -7.72 -8.14
N LEU A 35 -9.96 -7.32 -8.17
CA LEU A 35 -10.81 -7.24 -6.99
C LEU A 35 -11.21 -8.62 -6.44
N ALA A 36 -11.61 -9.55 -7.32
CA ALA A 36 -12.16 -10.84 -6.87
C ALA A 36 -11.13 -11.70 -6.11
N PRO A 37 -9.90 -11.95 -6.63
CA PRO A 37 -8.87 -12.67 -5.89
C PRO A 37 -8.47 -11.96 -4.60
N PHE A 38 -8.39 -10.62 -4.62
CA PHE A 38 -8.07 -9.85 -3.42
C PHE A 38 -9.10 -10.09 -2.30
N LEU A 39 -10.40 -10.07 -2.63
CA LEU A 39 -11.47 -10.34 -1.66
C LEU A 39 -11.44 -11.78 -1.16
N THR A 40 -11.24 -12.76 -2.06
CA THR A 40 -11.07 -14.17 -1.65
C THR A 40 -9.92 -14.32 -0.65
N ARG A 41 -8.77 -13.70 -0.91
CA ARG A 41 -7.62 -13.72 0.01
C ARG A 41 -7.90 -12.99 1.32
N ALA A 42 -8.72 -11.93 1.30
CA ALA A 42 -9.10 -11.21 2.51
C ALA A 42 -10.02 -12.03 3.44
N ASP A 43 -10.78 -12.99 2.88
CA ASP A 43 -11.63 -13.93 3.64
C ASP A 43 -10.85 -15.16 4.14
N GLU A 44 -9.65 -15.41 3.61
CA GLU A 44 -8.75 -16.46 4.09
C GLU A 44 -8.04 -16.06 5.40
N PRO A 45 -7.57 -17.03 6.21
CA PRO A 45 -6.69 -16.73 7.33
C PRO A 45 -5.48 -15.90 6.88
N LEU A 46 -5.34 -14.72 7.46
CA LEU A 46 -4.20 -13.85 7.18
C LEU A 46 -2.90 -14.49 7.72
N PRO A 47 -1.76 -14.26 7.05
CA PRO A 47 -0.45 -14.68 7.56
C PRO A 47 -0.26 -14.25 9.02
N ALA A 48 0.27 -15.15 9.85
CA ALA A 48 0.66 -14.81 11.21
C ALA A 48 1.88 -13.88 11.22
N GLY A 49 1.96 -12.99 12.21
CA GLY A 49 3.11 -12.13 12.42
C GLY A 49 2.89 -11.08 13.52
N GLU A 50 3.91 -10.25 13.75
CA GLU A 50 4.04 -9.40 14.95
C GLU A 50 3.72 -7.93 14.68
N LEU A 51 2.83 -7.66 13.70
CA LEU A 51 2.52 -6.31 13.22
C LEU A 51 3.76 -5.45 12.92
N ASP A 52 4.80 -6.06 12.35
CA ASP A 52 6.03 -5.40 11.93
C ASP A 52 6.11 -5.24 10.40
N TYR A 53 7.20 -4.66 9.90
CA TYR A 53 7.35 -4.47 8.45
C TYR A 53 7.42 -5.79 7.66
N PRO A 54 8.16 -6.84 8.09
CA PRO A 54 8.07 -8.17 7.50
C PRO A 54 6.65 -8.72 7.40
N HIS A 55 5.87 -8.63 8.48
CA HIS A 55 4.47 -9.05 8.50
C HIS A 55 3.61 -8.21 7.54
N TYR A 56 3.84 -6.90 7.46
CA TYR A 56 3.13 -6.06 6.50
C TYR A 56 3.42 -6.46 5.04
N ARG A 57 4.65 -6.87 4.74
CA ARG A 57 5.01 -7.41 3.42
C ARG A 57 4.36 -8.76 3.15
N SER A 58 4.25 -9.64 4.15
CA SER A 58 3.55 -10.92 3.97
C SER A 58 2.05 -10.73 3.76
N LEU A 59 1.43 -9.76 4.46
CA LEU A 59 0.04 -9.37 4.22
C LEU A 59 -0.17 -8.86 2.79
N HIS A 60 0.68 -7.95 2.33
CA HIS A 60 0.61 -7.48 0.94
C HIS A 60 0.81 -8.63 -0.06
N ARG A 61 1.76 -9.53 0.20
CA ARG A 61 1.94 -10.72 -0.65
C ARG A 61 0.66 -11.54 -0.69
N HIS A 62 0.11 -11.88 0.47
CA HIS A 62 -1.10 -12.70 0.59
C HIS A 62 -2.26 -12.16 -0.24
N LEU A 63 -2.49 -10.86 -0.18
CA LEU A 63 -3.61 -10.18 -0.84
C LEU A 63 -3.45 -10.01 -2.36
N PHE A 64 -2.22 -10.02 -2.88
CA PHE A 64 -1.92 -9.67 -4.28
C PHE A 64 -1.18 -10.76 -5.07
N GLN A 65 -0.81 -11.88 -4.43
CA GLN A 65 0.03 -12.93 -5.03
C GLN A 65 -0.56 -13.56 -6.29
N ASP A 66 -1.89 -13.57 -6.45
CA ASP A 66 -2.55 -14.16 -7.63
C ASP A 66 -2.52 -13.23 -8.84
N VAL A 67 -2.23 -11.94 -8.66
CA VAL A 67 -2.23 -10.92 -9.72
C VAL A 67 -0.82 -10.44 -10.03
N TYR A 68 0.06 -10.27 -9.04
CA TYR A 68 1.38 -9.68 -9.24
C TYR A 68 2.52 -10.55 -8.73
N ALA A 69 3.49 -10.85 -9.60
CA ALA A 69 4.72 -11.55 -9.23
C ALA A 69 5.54 -10.83 -8.15
N TRP A 70 5.42 -9.50 -8.09
CA TRP A 70 6.11 -8.63 -7.13
C TRP A 70 5.31 -8.39 -5.85
N ALA A 71 4.21 -9.11 -5.61
CA ALA A 71 3.43 -8.96 -4.39
C ALA A 71 4.30 -9.15 -3.12
N GLY A 72 4.27 -8.16 -2.22
CA GLY A 72 5.08 -8.11 -1.00
C GLY A 72 6.47 -7.50 -1.19
N GLN A 73 6.84 -7.13 -2.42
CA GLN A 73 8.09 -6.44 -2.71
C GLN A 73 7.89 -4.92 -2.64
N PRO A 74 8.74 -4.19 -1.91
CA PRO A 74 8.71 -2.74 -1.90
C PRO A 74 8.95 -2.17 -3.30
N ARG A 75 8.34 -1.03 -3.61
CA ARG A 75 8.60 -0.34 -4.87
C ARG A 75 10.04 0.13 -4.96
N THR A 76 10.60 0.04 -6.15
CA THR A 76 11.96 0.51 -6.47
C THR A 76 11.94 1.84 -7.23
N ILE A 77 10.75 2.38 -7.51
CA ILE A 77 10.55 3.62 -8.25
C ILE A 77 9.90 4.70 -7.40
N ARG A 78 10.21 5.95 -7.74
CA ARG A 78 9.57 7.11 -7.14
C ARG A 78 8.18 7.30 -7.73
N ILE A 79 7.19 7.46 -6.86
CA ILE A 79 5.80 7.69 -7.26
C ILE A 79 5.19 8.87 -6.50
N GLY A 80 4.22 9.52 -7.14
CA GLY A 80 3.40 10.56 -6.55
C GLY A 80 1.92 10.37 -6.87
N LYS A 81 1.06 11.06 -6.15
CA LYS A 81 -0.39 11.07 -6.37
C LYS A 81 -0.96 12.43 -6.03
N GLY A 82 -1.67 13.05 -6.97
CA GLY A 82 -2.39 14.30 -6.73
C GLY A 82 -1.52 15.52 -6.43
N GLY A 83 -0.30 15.57 -6.97
CA GLY A 83 0.65 16.67 -6.76
C GLY A 83 1.67 16.43 -5.65
N SER A 84 1.46 15.39 -4.83
CA SER A 84 2.35 15.03 -3.73
C SER A 84 3.19 13.80 -4.06
N TRP A 85 4.44 13.80 -3.62
CA TRP A 85 5.38 12.69 -3.77
C TRP A 85 5.46 11.89 -2.47
N PHE A 86 5.51 10.57 -2.61
CA PHE A 86 5.77 9.67 -1.48
C PHE A 86 7.27 9.56 -1.18
N CYS A 87 7.62 8.80 -0.14
CA CYS A 87 9.00 8.52 0.27
C CYS A 87 9.91 8.09 -0.90
N TYR A 88 11.18 8.43 -0.82
CA TYR A 88 12.17 7.91 -1.76
C TYR A 88 12.32 6.38 -1.61
N PRO A 89 12.36 5.60 -2.71
CA PRO A 89 12.48 4.14 -2.66
C PRO A 89 13.60 3.63 -1.75
N GLU A 90 14.77 4.27 -1.81
CA GLU A 90 15.97 3.97 -1.03
C GLU A 90 15.79 4.17 0.49
N HIS A 91 14.73 4.86 0.92
CA HIS A 91 14.43 5.11 2.33
C HIS A 91 13.25 4.31 2.85
N ILE A 92 12.53 3.58 1.99
CA ILE A 92 11.34 2.81 2.39
C ILE A 92 11.67 1.84 3.54
N ALA A 93 12.76 1.08 3.43
CA ALA A 93 13.09 0.08 4.45
C ALA A 93 13.34 0.73 5.83
N THR A 94 14.11 1.81 5.85
CA THR A 94 14.44 2.56 7.08
C THR A 94 13.19 3.22 7.67
N GLU A 95 12.38 3.90 6.86
CA GLU A 95 11.18 4.58 7.36
C GLU A 95 10.11 3.60 7.82
N MET A 96 9.88 2.49 7.10
CA MET A 96 8.93 1.48 7.56
C MET A 96 9.39 0.84 8.88
N ALA A 97 10.69 0.60 9.06
CA ALA A 97 11.22 0.10 10.33
C ALA A 97 11.00 1.10 11.47
N ARG A 98 11.22 2.41 11.24
CA ARG A 98 10.92 3.47 12.21
C ARG A 98 9.44 3.50 12.58
N VAL A 99 8.55 3.54 11.58
CA VAL A 99 7.10 3.65 11.79
C VAL A 99 6.55 2.44 12.55
N PHE A 100 6.96 1.22 12.19
CA PHE A 100 6.56 0.04 12.96
C PHE A 100 7.22 -0.03 14.34
N GLY A 101 8.40 0.57 14.54
CA GLY A 101 8.97 0.77 15.87
C GLY A 101 8.14 1.73 16.74
N GLU A 102 7.54 2.75 16.14
CA GLU A 102 6.64 3.71 16.81
C GLU A 102 5.28 3.11 17.16
N LEU A 103 4.82 2.08 16.43
CA LEU A 103 3.58 1.37 16.76
C LEU A 103 3.59 0.89 18.21
N GLY A 104 4.74 0.42 18.70
CA GLY A 104 4.94 -0.02 20.07
C GLY A 104 4.40 -1.42 20.36
N ASN A 105 4.51 -1.86 21.62
CA ASN A 105 4.00 -3.16 22.06
C ASN A 105 2.46 -3.14 22.16
N PRO A 106 1.75 -4.18 21.68
CA PRO A 106 0.33 -4.46 21.95
C PRO A 106 -0.16 -4.14 23.37
N ASP A 107 0.58 -4.46 24.43
CA ASP A 107 0.14 -4.21 25.81
C ASP A 107 -0.08 -2.70 26.05
N ARG A 108 0.85 -1.87 25.57
CA ARG A 108 0.75 -0.41 25.68
C ARG A 108 -0.41 0.14 24.85
N LEU A 109 -0.73 -0.49 23.72
CA LEU A 109 -1.87 -0.10 22.89
C LEU A 109 -3.19 -0.48 23.57
N ALA A 110 -3.23 -1.61 24.28
CA ALA A 110 -4.40 -2.07 25.02
C ALA A 110 -4.72 -1.18 26.24
N ASP A 111 -3.72 -0.50 26.80
CA ASP A 111 -3.88 0.44 27.92
C ASP A 111 -4.43 1.82 27.50
N LEU A 112 -4.48 2.13 26.20
CA LEU A 112 -5.00 3.40 25.72
C LEU A 112 -6.53 3.44 25.79
N ASP A 113 -7.08 4.61 26.15
CA ASP A 113 -8.51 4.86 25.94
C ASP A 113 -8.83 4.97 24.44
N SER A 114 -10.12 4.99 24.11
CA SER A 114 -10.55 5.01 22.71
C SER A 114 -10.01 6.21 21.93
N VAL A 115 -9.78 7.35 22.57
CA VAL A 115 -9.28 8.57 21.93
C VAL A 115 -7.77 8.46 21.68
N GLY A 116 -7.01 8.01 22.68
CA GLY A 116 -5.58 7.76 22.59
C GLY A 116 -5.25 6.69 21.56
N PHE A 117 -5.99 5.57 21.56
CA PHE A 117 -5.83 4.51 20.57
C PHE A 117 -6.10 5.03 19.16
N SER A 118 -7.21 5.74 18.95
CA SER A 118 -7.57 6.27 17.63
C SER A 118 -6.54 7.29 17.13
N GLY A 119 -6.03 8.15 18.01
CA GLY A 119 -4.98 9.12 17.66
C GLY A 119 -3.68 8.45 17.27
N HIS A 120 -3.24 7.44 18.02
CA HIS A 120 -2.02 6.69 17.73
C HIS A 120 -2.15 5.86 16.44
N ALA A 121 -3.26 5.15 16.27
CA ALA A 121 -3.52 4.39 15.05
C ALA A 121 -3.61 5.30 13.81
N ALA A 122 -4.24 6.47 13.93
CA ALA A 122 -4.30 7.45 12.85
C ALA A 122 -2.91 7.97 12.47
N HIS A 123 -2.05 8.26 13.46
CA HIS A 123 -0.64 8.65 13.22
C HIS A 123 0.10 7.56 12.45
N ILE A 124 0.06 6.31 12.92
CA ILE A 124 0.78 5.20 12.27
C ILE A 124 0.25 4.96 10.85
N VAL A 125 -1.06 4.96 10.63
CA VAL A 125 -1.66 4.81 9.29
C VAL A 125 -1.25 5.95 8.36
N ALA A 126 -1.17 7.19 8.88
CA ALA A 126 -0.74 8.34 8.12
C ALA A 126 0.74 8.25 7.71
N GLU A 127 1.61 7.82 8.62
CA GLU A 127 3.04 7.60 8.35
C GLU A 127 3.25 6.47 7.31
N ILE A 128 2.56 5.32 7.45
CA ILE A 128 2.61 4.24 6.45
C ILE A 128 2.16 4.74 5.07
N ASN A 129 1.13 5.58 5.02
CA ASN A 129 0.64 6.17 3.77
C ASN A 129 1.66 7.13 3.14
N ALA A 130 2.36 7.92 3.95
CA ALA A 130 3.43 8.80 3.51
C ALA A 130 4.62 8.02 2.91
N VAL A 131 5.00 6.90 3.54
CA VAL A 131 6.05 6.02 3.01
C VAL A 131 5.61 5.35 1.73
N HIS A 132 4.36 4.87 1.70
CA HIS A 132 3.74 4.26 0.52
C HIS A 132 4.59 3.14 -0.10
N PRO A 133 4.90 2.07 0.67
CA PRO A 133 6.01 1.17 0.35
C PRO A 133 5.78 0.31 -0.91
N PHE A 134 4.56 0.15 -1.39
CA PHE A 134 4.22 -0.73 -2.50
C PHE A 134 3.69 0.03 -3.72
N ARG A 135 3.84 -0.54 -4.92
CA ARG A 135 3.40 0.07 -6.18
C ARG A 135 1.88 0.05 -6.37
N ARG A 136 1.22 -0.99 -5.87
CA ARG A 136 -0.23 -1.12 -5.70
C ARG A 136 -0.47 -1.33 -4.22
N GLN A 137 -1.51 -0.72 -3.65
CA GLN A 137 -1.86 -0.93 -2.25
C GLN A 137 -3.24 -1.54 -2.04
N ARG A 138 -4.15 -1.25 -2.97
CA ARG A 138 -5.55 -1.66 -2.96
C ARG A 138 -6.00 -1.83 -4.40
N PRO A 139 -6.95 -2.73 -4.68
CA PRO A 139 -7.57 -2.79 -5.99
C PRO A 139 -8.15 -1.43 -6.38
N ASN A 140 -8.19 -1.12 -7.67
CA ASN A 140 -8.91 0.07 -8.14
C ASN A 140 -10.37 -0.27 -8.40
N PRO A 141 -11.33 0.16 -7.56
CA PRO A 141 -12.72 -0.12 -7.83
C PRO A 141 -13.22 0.81 -8.95
N THR A 142 -13.17 0.31 -10.19
CA THR A 142 -13.73 1.00 -11.37
C THR A 142 -15.23 1.22 -11.23
N HIS A 143 -15.91 0.32 -10.52
CA HIS A 143 -17.37 0.25 -10.37
C HIS A 143 -17.95 1.07 -9.20
N LEU A 144 -17.13 1.51 -8.24
CA LEU A 144 -17.63 2.32 -7.13
C LEU A 144 -17.78 3.80 -7.55
N PRO A 145 -18.81 4.53 -7.08
CA PRO A 145 -18.97 5.96 -7.32
C PRO A 145 -17.68 6.74 -7.03
N ARG A 146 -17.39 7.81 -7.78
CA ARG A 146 -16.18 8.64 -7.59
C ARG A 146 -15.99 9.12 -6.15
N ASP A 147 -17.08 9.31 -5.41
CA ASP A 147 -17.07 9.81 -4.04
C ASP A 147 -16.58 8.75 -3.04
N ALA A 148 -16.81 7.46 -3.31
CA ALA A 148 -16.27 6.34 -2.53
C ALA A 148 -14.77 6.09 -2.76
N ARG A 149 -14.17 6.73 -3.78
CA ARG A 149 -12.75 6.55 -4.18
C ARG A 149 -11.79 7.54 -3.50
N ARG A 150 -12.29 8.45 -2.65
CA ARG A 150 -11.47 9.46 -1.97
C ARG A 150 -11.12 9.04 -0.54
N ALA A 151 -10.04 8.29 -0.38
CA ALA A 151 -9.19 8.44 0.80
C ALA A 151 -8.07 9.42 0.43
N ARG A 152 -8.22 10.71 0.79
CA ARG A 152 -7.06 11.61 0.79
C ARG A 152 -6.26 11.25 2.03
N GLY A 153 -5.07 10.69 1.85
CA GLY A 153 -4.09 10.65 2.93
C GLY A 153 -3.64 12.07 3.25
N PRO A 154 -3.25 12.36 4.50
CA PRO A 154 -2.63 13.63 4.84
C PRO A 154 -1.32 13.82 4.05
N ASP A 155 -1.02 15.06 3.69
CA ASP A 155 0.27 15.45 3.10
C ASP A 155 1.33 15.43 4.21
N ILE A 156 1.93 14.27 4.42
CA ILE A 156 3.06 14.11 5.33
C ILE A 156 4.29 13.84 4.46
N GLN A 157 5.10 14.88 4.27
CA GLN A 157 6.41 14.71 3.64
C GLN A 157 7.35 14.05 4.65
N CYS A 158 8.01 12.96 4.25
CA CYS A 158 9.06 12.34 5.06
C CYS A 158 10.09 13.42 5.43
N ARG A 159 10.27 13.66 6.73
CA ARG A 159 11.28 14.59 7.23
C ARG A 159 12.65 13.97 6.96
N HIS A 160 13.45 14.59 6.09
CA HIS A 160 14.86 14.23 5.96
C HIS A 160 15.66 14.84 7.13
N PRO A 161 16.70 14.15 7.64
CA PRO A 161 17.65 14.72 8.59
C PRO A 161 18.45 15.88 7.99
#